data_AF-A0A351L005-F1
#
_entry.id   AF-A0A351L005-F1
#
_cell.length_a   1.000
_cell.length_b   1.000
_cell.length_c   1.000
_cell.angle_alpha   90.00
_cell.angle_beta   90.00
_cell.angle_gamma   90.00
#
_symmetry.space_group_name_H-M   'P 1'
#
loop_
_entity.id
_entity.type
_entity.pdbx_description
1 polymer ?
#
loop_
_entity_poly.entity_id
_entity_poly.type
_entity_poly.pdbx_seq_one_letter_code
_entity_poly.pdbx_strand_id
1 'polypeptide(L)'
;MSIVSLSALSEFHSWILSGGEHRAGLPLNSTKSLHNSVQSLRSGASQLAYNLEQLRDNWSRVERGQAPGLVRVFLSKIVIDLNVLHLQSDALIAEAAQSNATLQELRELVRLHVNEDRVTIAQTQSSLENARKAQEQARRDLSAAKKELEGSQGFLNGFLTALTFGIYNPLQENINKANSAIMTWNNQIQVIKAQIEILNQSSEELLEGNYMLDRLNNLNGSLNEYLNFLTGAETSLKEAIEDAERFEEAQSETLGAYYKKQAGKEMNELFSWIDTFKSAR
;
A
#
# COMPACT_ATOMS: atom_id res chain seq x y z
N MET A 1 -4.94 13.87 -25.37
CA MET A 1 -5.19 13.18 -24.08
C MET A 1 -4.28 13.79 -23.03
N SER A 2 -4.81 14.10 -21.85
CA SER A 2 -3.97 14.47 -20.70
C SER A 2 -3.07 13.28 -20.38
N ILE A 3 -1.75 13.47 -20.35
CA ILE A 3 -0.81 12.44 -19.89
C ILE A 3 -1.01 12.33 -18.38
N VAL A 4 -1.92 11.46 -17.96
CA VAL A 4 -2.02 11.08 -16.54
C VAL A 4 -0.84 10.16 -16.29
N SER A 5 0.01 10.58 -15.38
CA SER A 5 1.31 9.97 -15.18
C SER A 5 1.14 8.68 -14.38
N LEU A 6 1.72 7.59 -14.87
CA LEU A 6 1.84 6.31 -14.16
C LEU A 6 2.85 6.38 -12.98
N SER A 7 3.10 7.58 -12.44
CA SER A 7 4.07 7.83 -11.37
C SER A 7 3.79 7.04 -10.12
N ALA A 8 2.54 6.69 -9.81
CA ALA A 8 2.22 5.92 -8.60
C ALA A 8 2.86 4.51 -8.61
N LEU A 9 3.04 3.90 -9.79
CA LEU A 9 3.79 2.63 -9.92
C LEU A 9 5.26 2.83 -9.52
N SER A 10 5.87 3.92 -9.99
CA SER A 10 7.26 4.28 -9.68
C SER A 10 7.44 4.72 -8.22
N GLU A 11 6.52 5.51 -7.68
CA GLU A 11 6.50 5.96 -6.28
C GLU A 11 6.33 4.78 -5.31
N PHE A 12 5.45 3.83 -5.63
CA PHE A 12 5.28 2.60 -4.86
C PHE A 12 6.56 1.76 -4.87
N HIS A 13 7.18 1.60 -6.03
CA HIS A 13 8.46 0.89 -6.16
C HIS A 13 9.58 1.56 -5.35
N SER A 14 9.76 2.87 -5.48
CA SER A 14 10.77 3.63 -4.71
C SER A 14 10.54 3.55 -3.20
N TRP A 15 9.28 3.54 -2.77
CA TRP A 15 8.95 3.40 -1.36
C TRP A 15 9.32 2.03 -0.79
N ILE A 16 9.04 0.94 -1.51
CA ILE A 16 9.48 -0.40 -1.10
C ILE A 16 11.00 -0.45 -0.97
N LEU A 17 11.74 0.08 -1.97
CA LEU A 17 13.20 0.13 -1.92
C LEU A 17 13.76 0.94 -0.74
N SER A 18 12.98 1.89 -0.19
CA SER A 18 13.35 2.66 1.01
C SER A 18 13.08 1.92 2.34
N GLY A 19 12.64 0.66 2.30
CA GLY A 19 12.32 -0.14 3.48
C GLY A 19 10.87 0.03 3.97
N GLY A 20 9.96 0.44 3.09
CA GLY A 20 8.55 0.65 3.41
C GLY A 20 7.80 -0.61 3.86
N GLU A 21 8.27 -1.79 3.47
CA GLU A 21 7.66 -3.10 3.75
C GLU A 21 7.57 -3.50 5.23
N HIS A 22 8.31 -2.82 6.12
CA HIS A 22 8.30 -3.09 7.57
C HIS A 22 7.35 -2.18 8.35
N ARG A 23 6.61 -1.30 7.68
CA ARG A 23 5.73 -0.31 8.30
C ARG A 23 4.27 -0.73 8.08
N ALA A 24 3.39 -0.42 9.04
CA ALA A 24 1.95 -0.70 8.98
C ALA A 24 1.51 -2.19 9.03
N GLY A 25 2.31 -3.09 9.61
CA GLY A 25 1.85 -4.45 9.95
C GLY A 25 1.48 -5.36 8.76
N LEU A 26 1.88 -4.99 7.54
CA LEU A 26 1.53 -5.74 6.34
C LEU A 26 2.18 -7.13 6.29
N PRO A 27 1.49 -8.16 5.74
CA PRO A 27 2.12 -9.41 5.42
C PRO A 27 3.21 -9.18 4.37
N LEU A 28 4.48 -9.34 4.79
CA LEU A 28 5.67 -9.13 3.96
C LEU A 28 5.57 -9.81 2.59
N ASN A 29 4.99 -11.00 2.54
CA ASN A 29 4.84 -11.77 1.31
C ASN A 29 3.86 -11.13 0.32
N SER A 30 2.73 -10.61 0.81
CA SER A 30 1.73 -9.96 -0.04
C SER A 30 2.27 -8.65 -0.62
N THR A 31 2.96 -7.85 0.21
CA THR A 31 3.62 -6.60 -0.23
C THR A 31 4.72 -6.87 -1.27
N LYS A 32 5.54 -7.92 -1.05
CA LYS A 32 6.56 -8.34 -2.03
C LYS A 32 5.94 -8.85 -3.33
N SER A 33 4.85 -9.61 -3.24
CA SER A 33 4.13 -10.08 -4.43
C SER A 33 3.63 -8.90 -5.27
N LEU A 34 2.95 -7.94 -4.64
CA LEU A 34 2.47 -6.74 -5.31
C LEU A 34 3.63 -5.94 -5.93
N HIS A 35 4.74 -5.79 -5.21
CA HIS A 35 5.94 -5.11 -5.71
C HIS A 35 6.50 -5.77 -6.97
N ASN A 36 6.66 -7.10 -6.94
CA ASN A 36 7.17 -7.85 -8.08
C ASN A 36 6.25 -7.72 -9.30
N SER A 37 4.94 -7.77 -9.10
CA SER A 37 3.98 -7.57 -10.19
C SER A 37 4.04 -6.14 -10.75
N VAL A 38 4.12 -5.11 -9.89
CA VAL A 38 4.30 -3.71 -10.34
C VAL A 38 5.59 -3.56 -11.17
N GLN A 39 6.68 -4.19 -10.75
CA GLN A 39 7.95 -4.16 -11.48
C GLN A 39 7.85 -4.88 -12.84
N SER A 40 7.18 -6.04 -12.87
CA SER A 40 6.94 -6.79 -14.10
C SER A 40 6.10 -5.97 -15.08
N LEU A 41 5.00 -5.36 -14.63
CA LEU A 41 4.16 -4.49 -15.46
C LEU A 41 4.94 -3.30 -16.03
N ARG A 42 5.78 -2.63 -15.24
CA ARG A 42 6.65 -1.53 -15.74
C ARG A 42 7.64 -2.01 -16.79
N SER A 43 8.24 -3.18 -16.56
CA SER A 43 9.17 -3.80 -17.51
C SER A 43 8.46 -4.19 -18.81
N GLY A 44 7.27 -4.77 -18.70
CA GLY A 44 6.41 -5.12 -19.81
C GLY A 44 5.95 -3.92 -20.63
N ALA A 45 5.56 -2.82 -19.98
CA ALA A 45 5.22 -1.55 -20.63
C ALA A 45 6.41 -0.99 -21.42
N SER A 46 7.60 -1.00 -20.81
CA SER A 46 8.84 -0.56 -21.47
C SER A 46 9.15 -1.41 -22.70
N GLN A 47 8.94 -2.73 -22.60
CA GLN A 47 9.16 -3.64 -23.72
C GLN A 47 8.11 -3.46 -24.83
N LEU A 48 6.83 -3.26 -24.49
CA LEU A 48 5.78 -2.93 -25.45
C LEU A 48 6.13 -1.65 -26.22
N ALA A 49 6.50 -0.59 -25.50
CA ALA A 49 6.92 0.67 -26.12
C ALA A 49 8.06 0.48 -27.11
N TYR A 50 9.11 -0.24 -26.70
CA TYR A 50 10.25 -0.53 -27.56
C TYR A 50 9.84 -1.35 -28.81
N ASN A 51 9.04 -2.39 -28.64
CA ASN A 51 8.59 -3.24 -29.75
C ASN A 51 7.69 -2.46 -30.73
N LEU A 52 6.83 -1.57 -30.22
CA LEU A 52 6.01 -0.67 -31.05
C LEU A 52 6.87 0.33 -31.83
N GLU A 53 7.97 0.82 -31.27
CA GLU A 53 8.92 1.66 -32.02
C GLU A 53 9.59 0.90 -33.16
N GLN A 54 10.02 -0.34 -32.92
CA GLN A 54 10.57 -1.20 -33.97
C GLN A 54 9.53 -1.48 -35.06
N LEU A 55 8.28 -1.72 -34.67
CA LEU A 55 7.17 -1.90 -35.60
C LEU A 55 6.93 -0.65 -36.45
N ARG A 56 6.95 0.54 -35.84
CA ARG A 56 6.83 1.83 -36.54
C ARG A 56 7.94 2.02 -37.57
N ASP A 57 9.17 1.67 -37.21
CA ASP A 57 10.30 1.73 -38.12
C ASP A 57 10.13 0.79 -39.31
N ASN A 58 9.62 -0.43 -39.08
CA ASN A 58 9.28 -1.39 -40.14
C ASN A 58 8.13 -0.90 -41.03
N TRP A 59 7.07 -0.35 -40.44
CA TRP A 59 5.93 0.24 -41.16
C TRP A 59 6.38 1.38 -42.08
N SER A 60 7.26 2.26 -41.60
CA SER A 60 7.81 3.37 -42.42
C SER A 60 8.54 2.88 -43.70
N ARG A 61 9.08 1.65 -43.70
CA ARG A 61 9.74 1.05 -44.87
C ARG A 61 8.70 0.55 -45.89
N VAL A 62 7.57 0.03 -45.42
CA VAL A 62 6.41 -0.33 -46.25
C VAL A 62 5.77 0.92 -46.87
N GLU A 63 5.62 1.99 -46.09
CA GLU A 63 5.04 3.25 -46.57
C GLU A 63 5.87 3.87 -47.69
N ARG A 64 7.20 3.94 -47.52
CA ARG A 64 8.15 4.48 -48.50
C ARG A 64 8.23 3.72 -49.82
N GLY A 65 7.52 2.60 -49.97
CA GLY A 65 7.34 1.94 -51.27
C GLY A 65 8.64 1.37 -51.81
N GLN A 66 9.29 0.49 -51.05
CA GLN A 66 10.41 -0.32 -51.56
C GLN A 66 9.93 -1.28 -52.65
N ALA A 67 10.84 -1.97 -53.35
CA ALA A 67 10.50 -2.91 -54.40
C ALA A 67 9.38 -3.89 -53.93
N PRO A 68 8.41 -4.27 -54.79
CA PRO A 68 7.22 -5.02 -54.36
C PRO A 68 7.53 -6.30 -53.56
N GLY A 69 8.58 -7.04 -53.94
CA GLY A 69 9.02 -8.22 -53.21
C GLY A 69 9.56 -7.93 -51.80
N LEU A 70 10.18 -6.78 -51.59
CA LEU A 70 10.63 -6.33 -50.27
C LEU A 70 9.46 -5.87 -49.41
N VAL A 71 8.48 -5.15 -49.99
CA VAL A 71 7.27 -4.73 -49.28
C VAL A 71 6.53 -5.93 -48.70
N ARG A 72 6.38 -7.01 -49.48
CA ARG A 72 5.72 -8.23 -49.00
C ARG A 72 6.48 -8.87 -47.84
N VAL A 73 7.81 -8.95 -47.89
CA VAL A 73 8.63 -9.46 -46.78
C VAL A 73 8.49 -8.60 -45.52
N PHE A 74 8.46 -7.27 -45.65
CA PHE A 74 8.23 -6.38 -44.53
C PHE A 74 6.82 -6.53 -43.96
N LEU A 75 5.80 -6.72 -44.80
CA LEU A 75 4.43 -6.96 -44.37
C LEU A 75 4.29 -8.26 -43.58
N SER A 76 4.83 -9.37 -44.08
CA SER A 76 4.81 -10.64 -43.33
C SER A 76 5.50 -10.50 -41.98
N LYS A 77 6.63 -9.76 -41.92
CA LYS A 77 7.30 -9.46 -40.65
C LYS A 77 6.45 -8.59 -39.72
N ILE A 78 5.77 -7.57 -40.25
CA ILE A 78 4.88 -6.69 -39.48
C ILE A 78 3.72 -7.49 -38.88
N VAL A 79 3.10 -8.39 -39.64
CA VAL A 79 2.03 -9.28 -39.14
C VAL A 79 2.54 -10.18 -38.01
N ILE A 80 3.75 -10.74 -38.14
CA ILE A 80 4.38 -11.53 -37.07
C ILE A 80 4.64 -10.66 -35.83
N ASP A 81 5.25 -9.48 -36.01
CA ASP A 81 5.58 -8.56 -34.92
C ASP A 81 4.32 -8.10 -34.18
N LEU A 82 3.23 -7.82 -34.91
CA LEU A 82 1.91 -7.49 -34.35
C LEU A 82 1.30 -8.64 -33.55
N ASN A 83 1.35 -9.87 -34.06
CA ASN A 83 0.86 -11.05 -33.33
C ASN A 83 1.64 -11.28 -32.03
N VAL A 84 2.96 -11.07 -32.04
CA VAL A 84 3.80 -11.13 -30.83
C VAL A 84 3.40 -10.03 -29.84
N LEU A 85 3.18 -8.80 -30.32
CA LEU A 85 2.71 -7.68 -29.50
C LEU A 85 1.33 -7.95 -28.88
N HIS A 86 0.41 -8.58 -29.62
CA HIS A 86 -0.90 -8.97 -29.11
C HIS A 86 -0.77 -9.97 -27.95
N LEU A 87 0.01 -11.04 -28.12
CA LEU A 87 0.25 -12.03 -27.05
C LEU A 87 0.92 -11.41 -25.82
N GLN A 88 1.85 -10.47 -26.04
CA GLN A 88 2.49 -9.72 -24.95
C GLN A 88 1.48 -8.83 -24.22
N SER A 89 0.59 -8.16 -24.95
CA SER A 89 -0.47 -7.33 -24.38
C SER A 89 -1.43 -8.16 -23.53
N ASP A 90 -1.88 -9.31 -24.03
CA ASP A 90 -2.80 -10.21 -23.31
C ASP A 90 -2.20 -10.69 -21.98
N ALA A 91 -0.91 -11.06 -21.98
CA ALA A 91 -0.20 -11.45 -20.77
C ALA A 91 -0.13 -10.29 -19.75
N LEU A 92 0.11 -9.07 -20.22
CA LEU A 92 0.17 -7.89 -19.35
C LEU A 92 -1.21 -7.47 -18.82
N ILE A 93 -2.27 -7.65 -19.61
CA ILE A 93 -3.65 -7.43 -19.16
C ILE A 93 -4.00 -8.41 -18.04
N ALA A 94 -3.68 -9.70 -18.21
CA ALA A 94 -3.90 -10.72 -17.20
C ALA A 94 -3.10 -10.43 -15.91
N GLU A 95 -1.84 -10.04 -16.05
CA GLU A 95 -1.00 -9.66 -14.91
C GLU A 95 -1.50 -8.40 -14.20
N ALA A 96 -1.95 -7.38 -14.94
CA ALA A 96 -2.53 -6.17 -14.38
C ALA A 96 -3.82 -6.47 -13.60
N ALA A 97 -4.68 -7.33 -14.14
CA ALA A 97 -5.90 -7.77 -13.45
C ALA A 97 -5.57 -8.53 -12.16
N GLN A 98 -4.60 -9.45 -12.19
CA GLN A 98 -4.15 -10.18 -11.00
C GLN A 98 -3.55 -9.25 -9.95
N SER A 99 -2.72 -8.29 -10.38
CA SER A 99 -2.12 -7.27 -9.51
C SER A 99 -3.18 -6.42 -8.82
N ASN A 100 -4.24 -6.08 -9.54
CA ASN A 100 -5.37 -5.33 -9.00
C ASN A 100 -6.12 -6.14 -7.93
N ALA A 101 -6.33 -7.44 -8.14
CA ALA A 101 -6.93 -8.31 -7.12
C ALA A 101 -6.07 -8.37 -5.84
N THR A 102 -4.76 -8.60 -5.97
CA THR A 102 -3.83 -8.58 -4.84
C THR A 102 -3.79 -7.23 -4.13
N LEU A 103 -3.89 -6.13 -4.88
CA LEU A 103 -3.96 -4.79 -4.33
C LEU A 103 -5.23 -4.58 -3.49
N GLN A 104 -6.39 -5.01 -3.97
CA GLN A 104 -7.65 -4.90 -3.23
C GLN A 104 -7.60 -5.70 -1.93
N GLU A 105 -7.07 -6.93 -1.96
CA GLU A 105 -6.86 -7.76 -0.78
C GLU A 105 -5.97 -7.07 0.26
N LEU A 106 -4.83 -6.54 -0.19
CA LEU A 106 -3.90 -5.78 0.66
C LEU A 106 -4.58 -4.54 1.26
N ARG A 107 -5.35 -3.80 0.45
CA ARG A 107 -6.03 -2.60 0.92
C ARG A 107 -7.04 -2.91 2.01
N GLU A 108 -7.83 -3.97 1.86
CA GLU A 108 -8.78 -4.39 2.88
C GLU A 108 -8.07 -4.87 4.15
N LEU A 109 -6.93 -5.56 4.03
CA LEU A 109 -6.13 -5.95 5.19
C LEU A 109 -5.62 -4.74 5.97
N VAL A 110 -5.01 -3.76 5.31
CA VAL A 110 -4.55 -2.52 5.97
C VAL A 110 -5.74 -1.78 6.60
N ARG A 111 -6.88 -1.72 5.91
CA ARG A 111 -8.08 -1.09 6.42
C ARG A 111 -8.59 -1.77 7.70
N LEU A 112 -8.52 -3.10 7.77
CA LEU A 112 -8.87 -3.85 8.98
C LEU A 112 -7.93 -3.49 10.13
N HIS A 113 -6.61 -3.52 9.91
CA HIS A 113 -5.62 -3.15 10.94
C HIS A 113 -5.80 -1.70 11.42
N VAL A 114 -5.98 -0.73 10.51
CA VAL A 114 -6.27 0.67 10.85
C VAL A 114 -7.51 0.80 11.73
N ASN A 115 -8.53 -0.03 11.52
CA ASN A 115 -9.73 -0.02 12.36
C ASN A 115 -9.47 -0.68 13.72
N GLU A 116 -8.70 -1.77 13.77
CA GLU A 116 -8.28 -2.42 15.01
C GLU A 116 -7.45 -1.48 15.89
N ASP A 117 -6.53 -0.71 15.30
CA ASP A 117 -5.73 0.30 16.01
C ASP A 117 -6.60 1.43 16.56
N ARG A 118 -7.58 1.91 15.78
CA ARG A 118 -8.54 2.92 16.25
C ARG A 118 -9.34 2.43 17.46
N VAL A 119 -9.78 1.16 17.44
CA VAL A 119 -10.48 0.55 18.56
C VAL A 119 -9.55 0.41 19.77
N THR A 120 -8.32 -0.05 19.57
CA THR A 120 -7.32 -0.22 20.63
C THR A 120 -6.98 1.12 21.29
N ILE A 121 -6.80 2.18 20.50
CA ILE A 121 -6.57 3.54 21.00
C ILE A 121 -7.76 4.00 21.86
N ALA A 122 -9.00 3.85 21.38
CA ALA A 122 -10.18 4.25 22.14
C ALA A 122 -10.31 3.49 23.48
N GLN A 123 -10.08 2.17 23.46
CA GLN A 123 -10.10 1.34 24.67
C GLN A 123 -8.98 1.69 25.65
N THR A 124 -7.78 1.97 25.14
CA THR A 124 -6.61 2.34 25.94
C THR A 124 -6.77 3.72 26.55
N GLN A 125 -7.34 4.69 25.82
CA GLN A 125 -7.69 6.01 26.34
C GLN A 125 -8.70 5.92 27.49
N SER A 126 -9.73 5.09 27.35
CA SER A 126 -10.70 4.84 28.43
C SER A 126 -10.03 4.20 29.66
N SER A 127 -9.16 3.21 29.42
CA SER A 127 -8.41 2.53 30.48
C SER A 127 -7.44 3.47 31.20
N LEU A 128 -6.81 4.38 30.47
CA LEU A 128 -5.92 5.43 30.98
C LEU A 128 -6.67 6.42 31.87
N GLU A 129 -7.87 6.82 31.48
CA GLU A 129 -8.70 7.70 32.30
C GLU A 129 -9.10 7.01 33.62
N ASN A 130 -9.46 5.72 33.57
CA ASN A 130 -9.77 4.95 34.78
C ASN A 130 -8.54 4.76 35.68
N ALA A 131 -7.37 4.49 35.09
CA ALA A 131 -6.11 4.37 35.84
C ALA A 131 -5.70 5.69 36.50
N ARG A 132 -5.92 6.84 35.83
CA ARG A 132 -5.70 8.17 36.42
C ARG A 132 -6.63 8.45 37.60
N LYS A 133 -7.91 8.06 37.51
CA LYS A 133 -8.86 8.16 38.64
C LYS A 133 -8.44 7.28 39.81
N ALA A 134 -8.03 6.03 39.53
CA ALA A 134 -7.53 5.09 40.54
C ALA A 134 -6.24 5.59 41.19
N GLN A 135 -5.33 6.18 40.40
CA GLN A 135 -4.13 6.84 40.89
C GLN A 135 -4.52 7.99 41.85
N GLU A 136 -5.40 8.91 41.44
CA GLU A 136 -5.83 10.02 42.30
C GLU A 136 -6.47 9.53 43.61
N GLN A 137 -7.25 8.45 43.58
CA GLN A 137 -7.76 7.81 44.81
C GLN A 137 -6.62 7.27 45.67
N ALA A 138 -5.67 6.52 45.10
CA ALA A 138 -4.50 6.03 45.82
C ALA A 138 -3.64 7.17 46.41
N ARG A 139 -3.63 8.35 45.76
CA ARG A 139 -2.99 9.57 46.30
C ARG A 139 -3.65 10.02 47.60
N ARG A 140 -4.98 10.05 47.60
CA ARG A 140 -5.78 10.48 48.75
C ARG A 140 -5.61 9.50 49.90
N ASP A 141 -5.64 8.20 49.61
CA ASP A 141 -5.45 7.14 50.61
C ASP A 141 -4.03 7.22 51.21
N LEU A 142 -3.01 7.45 50.38
CA LEU A 142 -1.64 7.68 50.84
C LEU A 142 -1.54 8.94 51.72
N SER A 143 -2.18 10.04 51.33
CA SER A 143 -2.21 11.28 52.11
C SER A 143 -2.91 11.10 53.46
N ALA A 144 -4.03 10.37 53.48
CA ALA A 144 -4.76 10.02 54.70
C ALA A 144 -3.90 9.15 55.64
N ALA A 145 -3.28 8.08 55.11
CA ALA A 145 -2.39 7.22 55.88
C ALA A 145 -1.18 7.97 56.46
N LYS A 146 -0.60 8.91 55.69
CA LYS A 146 0.48 9.79 56.19
C LYS A 146 0.00 10.70 57.32
N LYS A 147 -1.19 11.31 57.20
CA LYS A 147 -1.75 12.15 58.26
C LYS A 147 -2.04 11.36 59.55
N GLU A 148 -2.47 10.10 59.45
CA GLU A 148 -2.66 9.22 60.60
C GLU A 148 -1.33 8.84 61.29
N LEU A 149 -0.24 8.73 60.52
CA LEU A 149 1.12 8.54 61.02
C LEU A 149 1.68 9.80 61.70
N GLU A 150 1.43 10.99 61.13
CA GLU A 150 1.92 12.27 61.64
C GLU A 150 1.08 12.84 62.81
N GLY A 151 -0.19 12.41 62.93
CA GLY A 151 -1.12 12.89 63.95
C GLY A 151 -0.72 12.51 65.37
N SER A 152 -0.69 13.50 66.27
CA SER A 152 -0.37 13.34 67.69
C SER A 152 -1.23 12.30 68.42
N GLN A 153 -2.47 12.05 67.97
CA GLN A 153 -3.35 11.01 68.50
C GLN A 153 -2.91 9.57 68.14
N GLY A 154 -2.34 9.34 66.95
CA GLY A 154 -1.84 8.02 66.54
C GLY A 154 -0.57 7.62 67.29
N PHE A 155 0.32 8.58 67.50
CA PHE A 155 1.50 8.43 68.35
C PHE A 155 1.13 8.26 69.83
N LEU A 156 0.27 9.12 70.41
CA LEU A 156 -0.15 8.98 71.81
C LEU A 156 -0.90 7.68 72.08
N ASN A 157 -1.83 7.27 71.19
CA ASN A 157 -2.53 5.98 71.37
C ASN A 157 -1.56 4.81 71.23
N GLY A 158 -0.67 4.80 70.24
CA GLY A 158 0.33 3.73 70.10
C GLY A 158 1.29 3.64 71.28
N PHE A 159 1.73 4.79 71.79
CA PHE A 159 2.58 4.88 72.97
C PHE A 159 1.85 4.41 74.24
N LEU A 160 0.61 4.85 74.46
CA LEU A 160 -0.21 4.45 75.61
C LEU A 160 -0.62 2.97 75.55
N THR A 161 -0.96 2.43 74.37
CA THR A 161 -1.34 1.02 74.22
C THR A 161 -0.14 0.07 74.33
N ALA A 162 1.04 0.49 73.85
CA ALA A 162 2.29 -0.25 74.06
C ALA A 162 2.66 -0.33 75.55
N LEU A 163 2.41 0.74 76.31
CA LEU A 163 2.60 0.77 77.76
C LEU A 163 1.55 -0.04 78.54
N THR A 164 0.32 -0.20 78.02
CA THR A 164 -0.80 -0.82 78.77
C THR A 164 -1.11 -2.27 78.41
N PHE A 165 -0.85 -2.75 77.19
CA PHE A 165 -1.32 -4.08 76.76
C PHE A 165 -0.31 -4.96 76.01
N GLY A 166 0.95 -4.54 75.82
CA GLY A 166 2.08 -5.41 75.41
C GLY A 166 2.02 -6.17 74.07
N ILE A 167 0.88 -6.19 73.36
CA ILE A 167 0.65 -7.06 72.19
C ILE A 167 0.08 -6.29 70.99
N TYR A 168 -0.52 -5.11 71.18
CA TYR A 168 -1.13 -4.32 70.09
C TYR A 168 -0.34 -3.02 69.81
N ASN A 169 0.19 -2.89 68.59
CA ASN A 169 0.93 -1.72 68.13
C ASN A 169 0.20 -1.03 66.96
N PRO A 170 -0.70 -0.07 67.23
CA PRO A 170 -1.45 0.65 66.19
C PRO A 170 -0.53 1.47 65.26
N LEU A 171 0.69 1.77 65.69
CA LEU A 171 1.73 2.39 64.87
C LEU A 171 2.18 1.45 63.74
N GLN A 172 2.33 0.15 64.03
CA GLN A 172 2.65 -0.87 63.02
C GLN A 172 1.49 -1.05 62.02
N GLU A 173 0.24 -0.99 62.50
CA GLU A 173 -0.94 -1.06 61.63
C GLU A 173 -0.99 0.14 60.66
N ASN A 174 -0.71 1.35 61.15
CA ASN A 174 -0.68 2.56 60.32
C ASN A 174 0.50 2.56 59.33
N ILE A 175 1.67 2.03 59.73
CA ILE A 175 2.80 1.78 58.82
C ILE A 175 2.41 0.79 57.71
N ASN A 176 1.72 -0.30 58.07
CA ASN A 176 1.25 -1.29 57.09
C ASN A 176 0.23 -0.69 56.11
N LYS A 177 -0.70 0.15 56.58
CA LYS A 177 -1.65 0.89 55.73
C LYS A 177 -0.92 1.84 54.77
N ALA A 178 0.04 2.60 55.27
CA ALA A 178 0.84 3.51 54.43
C ALA A 178 1.65 2.74 53.38
N ASN A 179 2.28 1.62 53.75
CA ASN A 179 3.02 0.77 52.81
C ASN A 179 2.10 0.17 51.73
N SER A 180 0.91 -0.29 52.10
CA SER A 180 -0.11 -0.78 51.15
C SER A 180 -0.56 0.32 50.19
N ALA A 181 -0.77 1.55 50.69
CA ALA A 181 -1.12 2.71 49.87
C ALA A 181 0.02 3.10 48.90
N ILE A 182 1.29 3.08 49.35
CA ILE A 182 2.47 3.30 48.50
C ILE A 182 2.55 2.24 47.39
N MET A 183 2.38 0.96 47.74
CA MET A 183 2.39 -0.13 46.75
C MET A 183 1.28 0.06 45.71
N THR A 184 0.08 0.41 46.15
CA THR A 184 -1.06 0.66 45.27
C THR A 184 -0.80 1.82 44.33
N TRP A 185 -0.29 2.95 44.85
CA TRP A 185 0.09 4.11 44.05
C TRP A 185 1.17 3.77 43.00
N ASN A 186 2.22 3.04 43.40
CA ASN A 186 3.28 2.62 42.48
C ASN A 186 2.75 1.68 41.38
N ASN A 187 1.85 0.75 41.72
CA ASN A 187 1.20 -0.11 40.73
C ASN A 187 0.39 0.69 39.72
N GLN A 188 -0.38 1.70 40.17
CA GLN A 188 -1.14 2.56 39.25
C GLN A 188 -0.23 3.37 38.32
N ILE A 189 0.92 3.86 38.81
CA ILE A 189 1.92 4.51 37.94
C ILE A 189 2.42 3.56 36.85
N GLN A 190 2.70 2.30 37.19
CA GLN A 190 3.15 1.32 36.19
C GLN A 190 2.07 0.99 35.17
N VAL A 191 0.81 0.84 35.60
CA VAL A 191 -0.33 0.66 34.70
C VAL A 191 -0.46 1.84 33.72
N ILE A 192 -0.38 3.07 34.22
CA ILE A 192 -0.44 4.29 33.40
C ILE A 192 0.72 4.32 32.39
N LYS A 193 1.95 3.99 32.82
CA LYS A 193 3.11 3.95 31.92
C LYS A 193 2.91 2.94 30.78
N ALA A 194 2.48 1.72 31.11
CA ALA A 194 2.20 0.68 30.12
C ALA A 194 1.10 1.11 29.14
N GLN A 195 0.04 1.76 29.64
CA GLN A 195 -1.05 2.27 28.77
C GLN A 195 -0.59 3.40 27.85
N ILE A 196 0.31 4.30 28.31
CA ILE A 196 0.90 5.34 27.47
C ILE A 196 1.77 4.73 26.38
N GLU A 197 2.57 3.71 26.72
CA GLU A 197 3.41 3.01 25.74
C GLU A 197 2.58 2.34 24.64
N ILE A 198 1.53 1.59 25.02
CA ILE A 198 0.57 1.01 24.08
C ILE A 198 -0.08 2.10 23.21
N LEU A 199 -0.51 3.20 23.81
CA LEU A 199 -1.16 4.30 23.08
C LEU A 199 -0.22 4.95 22.06
N ASN A 200 1.04 5.16 22.41
CA ASN A 200 2.05 5.70 21.50
C ASN A 200 2.29 4.74 20.33
N GLN A 201 2.50 3.45 20.63
CA GLN A 201 2.72 2.43 19.61
C GLN A 201 1.55 2.33 18.64
N SER A 202 0.31 2.17 19.13
CA SER A 202 -0.86 2.09 18.27
C SER A 202 -1.13 3.38 17.49
N SER A 203 -0.74 4.55 18.02
CA SER A 203 -0.86 5.82 17.27
C SER A 203 0.14 5.91 16.12
N GLU A 204 1.36 5.42 16.31
CA GLU A 204 2.37 5.33 15.24
C GLU A 204 1.94 4.32 14.16
N GLU A 205 1.45 3.14 14.58
CA GLU A 205 0.92 2.10 13.68
C GLU A 205 -0.27 2.62 12.86
N LEU A 206 -1.21 3.34 13.50
CA LEU A 206 -2.34 3.97 12.84
C LEU A 206 -1.90 5.00 11.78
N LEU A 207 -0.91 5.84 12.10
CA LEU A 207 -0.40 6.86 11.18
C LEU A 207 0.22 6.20 9.93
N GLU A 208 1.08 5.21 10.13
CA GLU A 208 1.69 4.44 9.05
C GLU A 208 0.63 3.68 8.23
N GLY A 209 -0.39 3.10 8.89
CA GLY A 209 -1.52 2.44 8.22
C GLY A 209 -2.31 3.37 7.32
N ASN A 210 -2.59 4.60 7.74
CA ASN A 210 -3.27 5.60 6.89
C ASN A 210 -2.39 5.99 5.68
N TYR A 211 -1.10 6.24 5.89
CA TYR A 211 -0.19 6.53 4.77
C TYR A 211 -0.12 5.37 3.77
N MET A 212 -0.19 4.14 4.26
CA MET A 212 -0.19 2.97 3.39
C MET A 212 -1.50 2.86 2.60
N LEU A 213 -2.66 3.11 3.20
CA LEU A 213 -3.93 3.17 2.49
C LEU A 213 -3.92 4.20 1.37
N ASP A 214 -3.37 5.39 1.62
CA ASP A 214 -3.27 6.45 0.61
C ASP A 214 -2.40 6.01 -0.57
N ARG A 215 -1.26 5.35 -0.29
CA ARG A 215 -0.38 4.79 -1.33
C ARG A 215 -1.07 3.70 -2.15
N LEU A 216 -1.76 2.77 -1.48
CA LEU A 216 -2.51 1.70 -2.16
C LEU A 216 -3.65 2.26 -3.00
N ASN A 217 -4.31 3.32 -2.54
CA ASN A 217 -5.36 4.01 -3.29
C ASN A 217 -4.81 4.68 -4.55
N ASN A 218 -3.67 5.36 -4.44
CA ASN A 218 -3.01 5.98 -5.60
C ASN A 218 -2.55 4.92 -6.61
N LEU A 219 -1.94 3.83 -6.12
CA LEU A 219 -1.54 2.70 -6.95
C LEU A 219 -2.72 2.04 -7.66
N ASN A 220 -3.88 1.94 -6.98
CA ASN A 220 -5.11 1.41 -7.57
C ASN A 220 -5.57 2.27 -8.75
N GLY A 221 -5.52 3.60 -8.61
CA GLY A 221 -5.81 4.52 -9.71
C GLY A 221 -4.93 4.23 -10.93
N SER A 222 -3.62 4.23 -10.75
CA SER A 222 -2.67 4.01 -11.85
C SER A 222 -2.74 2.60 -12.46
N LEU A 223 -3.01 1.55 -11.67
CA LEU A 223 -3.18 0.20 -12.23
C LEU A 223 -4.45 0.07 -13.08
N ASN A 224 -5.56 0.68 -12.66
CA ASN A 224 -6.78 0.69 -13.46
C ASN A 224 -6.59 1.50 -14.77
N GLU A 225 -5.89 2.63 -14.70
CA GLU A 225 -5.54 3.41 -15.89
C GLU A 225 -4.64 2.60 -16.84
N TYR A 226 -3.61 1.95 -16.30
CA TYR A 226 -2.72 1.10 -17.08
C TYR A 226 -3.47 -0.05 -17.76
N LEU A 227 -4.39 -0.71 -17.05
CA LEU A 227 -5.26 -1.74 -17.61
C LEU A 227 -6.12 -1.19 -18.76
N ASN A 228 -6.73 -0.01 -18.57
CA ASN A 228 -7.52 0.64 -19.62
C ASN A 228 -6.67 0.97 -20.86
N PHE A 229 -5.42 1.42 -20.66
CA PHE A 229 -4.49 1.68 -21.77
C PHE A 229 -4.10 0.40 -22.50
N LEU A 230 -3.83 -0.69 -21.78
CA LEU A 230 -3.54 -1.99 -22.40
C LEU A 230 -4.74 -2.51 -23.20
N THR A 231 -5.95 -2.44 -22.67
CA THR A 231 -7.17 -2.86 -23.39
C THR A 231 -7.45 -1.99 -24.62
N GLY A 232 -7.19 -0.68 -24.53
CA GLY A 232 -7.26 0.23 -25.67
C GLY A 232 -6.25 -0.13 -26.75
N ALA A 233 -4.98 -0.32 -26.37
CA ALA A 233 -3.93 -0.71 -27.30
C ALA A 233 -4.16 -2.11 -27.90
N GLU A 234 -4.69 -3.06 -27.14
CA GLU A 234 -5.07 -4.39 -27.61
C GLU A 234 -6.15 -4.31 -28.71
N THR A 235 -7.13 -3.41 -28.55
CA THR A 235 -8.15 -3.18 -29.58
C THR A 235 -7.52 -2.66 -30.86
N SER A 236 -6.67 -1.62 -30.76
CA SER A 236 -5.94 -1.09 -31.91
C SER A 236 -4.99 -2.12 -32.55
N LEU A 237 -4.38 -3.02 -31.74
CA LEU A 237 -3.55 -4.11 -32.22
C LEU A 237 -4.35 -5.10 -33.08
N LYS A 238 -5.54 -5.51 -32.63
CA LYS A 238 -6.41 -6.43 -33.38
C LYS A 238 -6.83 -5.85 -34.72
N GLU A 239 -7.23 -4.58 -34.73
CA GLU A 239 -7.61 -3.87 -35.96
C GLU A 239 -6.41 -3.74 -36.91
N ALA A 240 -5.22 -3.40 -36.39
CA ALA A 240 -3.99 -3.33 -37.17
C ALA A 240 -3.55 -4.69 -37.74
N ILE A 241 -3.76 -5.80 -37.01
CA ILE A 241 -3.52 -7.17 -37.51
C ILE A 241 -4.44 -7.48 -38.69
N GLU A 242 -5.75 -7.29 -38.51
CA GLU A 242 -6.75 -7.62 -39.51
C GLU A 242 -6.49 -6.88 -40.83
N ASP A 243 -6.19 -5.59 -40.77
CA ASP A 243 -5.93 -4.79 -41.97
C ASP A 243 -4.54 -5.02 -42.57
N ALA A 244 -3.52 -5.35 -41.76
CA ALA A 244 -2.20 -5.73 -42.26
C ALA A 244 -2.25 -7.08 -43.00
N GLU A 245 -2.97 -8.06 -42.47
CA GLU A 245 -3.18 -9.37 -43.11
C GLU A 245 -3.92 -9.20 -44.45
N ARG A 246 -5.01 -8.42 -44.46
CA ARG A 246 -5.73 -8.10 -45.71
C ARG A 246 -4.85 -7.42 -46.75
N PHE A 247 -3.94 -6.55 -46.31
CA PHE A 247 -2.98 -5.91 -47.22
C PHE A 247 -1.95 -6.91 -47.75
N GLU A 248 -1.44 -7.82 -46.91
CA GLU A 248 -0.51 -8.86 -47.33
C GLU A 248 -1.13 -9.84 -48.33
N GLU A 249 -2.40 -10.20 -48.14
CA GLU A 249 -3.14 -11.16 -48.97
C GLU A 249 -3.65 -10.55 -50.29
N ALA A 250 -3.69 -9.22 -50.40
CA ALA A 250 -4.24 -8.54 -51.57
C ALA A 250 -3.46 -8.88 -52.85
N GLN A 251 -4.13 -9.52 -53.80
CA GLN A 251 -3.52 -9.91 -55.08
C GLN A 251 -3.60 -8.83 -56.17
N SER A 252 -4.45 -7.81 -55.99
CA SER A 252 -4.59 -6.69 -56.94
C SER A 252 -4.00 -5.41 -56.38
N GLU A 253 -3.42 -4.58 -57.24
CA GLU A 253 -2.82 -3.30 -56.87
C GLU A 253 -3.84 -2.33 -56.25
N THR A 254 -5.06 -2.26 -56.81
CA THR A 254 -6.14 -1.40 -56.29
C THR A 254 -6.60 -1.81 -54.90
N LEU A 255 -6.80 -3.11 -54.66
CA LEU A 255 -7.15 -3.62 -53.32
C LEU A 255 -5.99 -3.45 -52.34
N GLY A 256 -4.76 -3.70 -52.78
CA GLY A 256 -3.57 -3.48 -51.96
C GLY A 256 -3.42 -2.02 -51.53
N ALA A 257 -3.65 -1.07 -52.44
CA ALA A 257 -3.62 0.36 -52.11
C ALA A 257 -4.72 0.76 -51.10
N TYR A 258 -5.92 0.17 -51.23
CA TYR A 258 -7.01 0.38 -50.28
C TYR A 258 -6.64 -0.14 -48.88
N TYR A 259 -6.22 -1.40 -48.77
CA TYR A 259 -5.87 -2.00 -47.47
C TYR A 259 -4.61 -1.38 -46.85
N LYS A 260 -3.62 -0.98 -47.67
CA LYS A 260 -2.47 -0.20 -47.18
C LYS A 260 -2.91 1.08 -46.48
N LYS A 261 -3.92 1.77 -47.02
CA LYS A 261 -4.44 3.01 -46.43
C LYS A 261 -5.15 2.75 -45.10
N GLN A 262 -5.95 1.69 -45.03
CA GLN A 262 -6.64 1.31 -43.79
C GLN A 262 -5.64 0.87 -42.70
N ALA A 263 -4.74 -0.07 -43.04
CA ALA A 263 -3.65 -0.47 -42.15
C ALA A 263 -2.81 0.72 -41.68
N GLY A 264 -2.54 1.71 -42.54
CA GLY A 264 -1.83 2.92 -42.14
C GLY A 264 -2.58 3.78 -41.11
N LYS A 265 -3.92 3.82 -41.16
CA LYS A 265 -4.72 4.49 -40.14
C LYS A 265 -4.58 3.77 -38.80
N GLU A 266 -4.78 2.45 -38.78
CA GLU A 266 -4.75 1.67 -37.53
C GLU A 266 -3.33 1.58 -36.93
N MET A 267 -2.29 1.53 -37.76
CA MET A 267 -0.90 1.63 -37.31
C MET A 267 -0.61 2.98 -36.64
N ASN A 268 -1.11 4.09 -37.19
CA ASN A 268 -0.91 5.41 -36.57
C ASN A 268 -1.62 5.53 -35.23
N GLU A 269 -2.82 4.95 -35.11
CA GLU A 269 -3.54 4.87 -33.84
C GLU A 269 -2.77 4.02 -32.84
N LEU A 270 -2.29 2.85 -33.25
CA LEU A 270 -1.44 1.98 -32.44
C LEU A 270 -0.16 2.70 -31.94
N PHE A 271 0.52 3.43 -32.82
CA PHE A 271 1.75 4.15 -32.47
C PHE A 271 1.53 5.34 -31.54
N SER A 272 0.29 5.84 -31.43
CA SER A 272 -0.04 6.88 -30.45
C SER A 272 0.13 6.42 -29.00
N TRP A 273 0.08 5.10 -28.76
CA TRP A 273 0.26 4.50 -27.43
C TRP A 273 1.72 4.39 -26.97
N ILE A 274 2.70 4.61 -27.86
CA ILE A 274 4.13 4.48 -27.53
C ILE A 274 4.52 5.39 -26.35
N ASP A 275 4.12 6.65 -26.40
CA ASP A 275 4.48 7.63 -25.37
C ASP A 275 3.75 7.35 -24.05
N THR A 276 2.52 6.83 -24.13
CA THR A 276 1.76 6.35 -22.95
C THR A 276 2.53 5.24 -22.24
N PHE A 277 2.98 4.20 -22.95
CA PHE A 277 3.74 3.11 -22.35
C PHE A 277 5.13 3.53 -21.85
N LYS A 278 5.78 4.50 -22.50
CA LYS A 278 7.04 5.08 -21.99
C LYS A 278 6.86 5.81 -20.67
N SER A 279 5.71 6.43 -20.44
CA SER A 279 5.42 7.12 -19.17
C SER A 279 5.28 6.17 -17.97
N ALA A 280 5.14 4.85 -18.23
CA ALA A 280 5.13 3.80 -17.21
C ALA A 280 6.54 3.44 -16.68
N ARG A 281 7.59 3.90 -17.37
CA ARG A 281 8.98 3.61 -17.05
C ARG A 281 9.44 4.35 -15.82
#